data_AF-A0A093ULQ9-F1
#
_entry.id   AF-A0A093ULQ9-F1
#
_cell.length_a   1.000
_cell.length_b   1.000
_cell.length_c   1.000
_cell.angle_alpha   90.00
_cell.angle_beta   90.00
_cell.angle_gamma   90.00
#
_symmetry.space_group_name_H-M   'P 1'
#
loop_
_entity.id
_entity.type
_entity.pdbx_description
1 polymer ?
#
loop_
_entity_poly.entity_id
_entity_poly.type
_entity_poly.pdbx_seq_one_letter_code
_entity_poly.pdbx_strand_id
1 'polypeptide(L)'
;MSRGPPNLDQEDHCKEAIDNKKTVFSIDDGFKKPRYSLIESIYVDSSDAPGEGYCGMEMDLSHFSRRSTFVKKLDLDDVNADSGFVQLTSHPNLLNLMDVSISKNEIYINYERPGISLSKLQQYDIIDRITVATICKKVIHGLIYVHDVLNIPHGNLHCDNIYLNEEGEIKIGDIGKSMIQTRKTKDVSRDVKAIYDIAERLLNLDGNSDKRSVSWVLAKNFVKTTDGISLQTLLKHPFFNISQDSAYIACIWEVYSFIQTQNKVESQ
;
A
#
# COMPACT_ATOMS: atom_id res chain seq x y z
N MET A 1 20.57 -53.86 -30.19
CA MET A 1 21.36 -52.62 -30.45
C MET A 1 21.05 -52.24 -31.89
N SER A 2 20.50 -51.09 -32.26
CA SER A 2 20.73 -49.73 -31.76
C SER A 2 19.46 -48.86 -31.79
N ARG A 3 19.40 -47.93 -30.83
CA ARG A 3 18.53 -46.76 -30.81
C ARG A 3 19.10 -45.65 -31.71
N GLY A 4 18.23 -44.82 -32.29
CA GLY A 4 18.51 -43.53 -32.92
C GLY A 4 17.20 -42.75 -33.13
N PRO A 5 17.23 -41.40 -33.21
CA PRO A 5 16.87 -40.48 -32.12
C PRO A 5 15.42 -39.94 -32.21
N PRO A 6 14.90 -39.27 -31.16
CA PRO A 6 13.59 -38.64 -31.20
C PRO A 6 13.65 -37.25 -31.87
N ASN A 7 12.70 -36.99 -32.77
CA ASN A 7 12.49 -35.69 -33.42
C ASN A 7 12.01 -34.64 -32.40
N LEU A 8 12.70 -33.49 -32.41
CA LEU A 8 12.31 -32.22 -31.82
C LEU A 8 11.37 -31.51 -32.79
N ASP A 9 10.08 -31.40 -32.46
CA ASP A 9 9.14 -30.48 -33.13
C ASP A 9 8.02 -30.09 -32.14
N GLN A 10 8.40 -29.44 -31.03
CA GLN A 10 7.46 -28.88 -30.04
C GLN A 10 7.79 -27.42 -29.64
N GLU A 11 8.61 -26.70 -30.42
CA GLU A 11 9.07 -25.36 -30.05
C GLU A 11 8.30 -24.17 -30.65
N ASP A 12 7.34 -24.38 -31.57
CA ASP A 12 6.73 -23.25 -32.30
C ASP A 12 5.41 -22.70 -31.75
N HIS A 13 4.83 -23.27 -30.69
CA HIS A 13 3.62 -22.71 -30.03
C HIS A 13 3.90 -21.73 -28.87
N CYS A 14 5.15 -21.58 -28.44
CA CYS A 14 5.51 -20.72 -27.30
C CYS A 14 5.84 -19.27 -27.67
N LYS A 15 6.13 -18.95 -28.93
CA LYS A 15 6.53 -17.59 -29.32
C LYS A 15 5.35 -16.64 -29.50
N GLU A 16 4.19 -17.14 -29.89
CA GLU A 16 3.00 -16.33 -30.19
C GLU A 16 2.32 -15.77 -28.92
N ALA A 17 2.39 -16.49 -27.80
CA ALA A 17 1.85 -16.03 -26.50
C ALA A 17 2.75 -14.98 -25.81
N ILE A 18 4.05 -14.98 -26.12
CA ILE A 18 5.04 -14.05 -25.55
C ILE A 18 4.94 -12.68 -26.22
N ASP A 19 4.61 -12.64 -27.51
CA ASP A 19 4.46 -11.37 -28.24
C ASP A 19 3.14 -10.66 -27.91
N ASN A 20 2.05 -11.40 -27.67
CA ASN A 20 0.77 -10.81 -27.27
C ASN A 20 0.75 -10.25 -25.83
N LYS A 21 1.61 -10.74 -24.92
CA LYS A 21 1.74 -10.22 -23.54
C LYS A 21 2.64 -8.98 -23.42
N LYS A 22 3.54 -8.74 -24.38
CA LYS A 22 4.33 -7.49 -24.46
C LYS A 22 3.47 -6.28 -24.83
N THR A 23 2.34 -6.50 -25.49
CA THR A 23 1.44 -5.44 -25.97
C THR A 23 0.54 -4.85 -24.87
N VAL A 24 0.36 -5.55 -23.73
CA VAL A 24 -0.53 -5.10 -22.64
C VAL A 24 0.12 -4.01 -21.78
N PHE A 25 1.44 -4.03 -21.63
CA PHE A 25 2.17 -2.97 -20.93
C PHE A 25 2.94 -2.15 -21.95
N SER A 26 2.30 -1.10 -22.49
CA SER A 26 3.06 -0.02 -23.13
C SER A 26 3.79 0.74 -22.03
N ILE A 27 4.87 0.16 -21.52
CA ILE A 27 5.87 0.86 -20.71
C ILE A 27 6.48 1.89 -21.65
N ASP A 28 6.45 3.17 -21.29
CA ASP A 28 7.12 4.21 -22.06
C ASP A 28 8.58 3.77 -22.28
N ASP A 29 9.06 3.86 -23.53
CA ASP A 29 10.36 3.38 -24.03
C ASP A 29 11.58 4.09 -23.36
N GLY A 30 11.33 4.84 -22.28
CA GLY A 30 12.31 5.41 -21.36
C GLY A 30 12.94 4.41 -20.38
N PHE A 31 12.39 3.19 -20.22
CA PHE A 31 13.00 2.15 -19.38
C PHE A 31 14.04 1.30 -20.13
N LYS A 32 14.99 1.96 -20.82
CA LYS A 32 16.30 1.34 -21.00
C LYS A 32 17.01 1.39 -19.66
N LYS A 33 16.91 0.33 -18.85
CA LYS A 33 17.87 0.09 -17.76
C LYS A 33 19.26 0.30 -18.35
N PRO A 34 20.11 1.20 -17.78
CA PRO A 34 21.47 1.33 -18.27
C PRO A 34 22.11 -0.05 -18.23
N ARG A 35 22.79 -0.43 -19.32
CA ARG A 35 23.33 -1.78 -19.55
C ARG A 35 24.35 -2.28 -18.51
N TYR A 36 24.56 -1.58 -17.39
CA TYR A 36 25.57 -1.90 -16.37
C TYR A 36 25.20 -1.50 -14.93
N SER A 37 23.93 -1.44 -14.52
CA SER A 37 23.61 -1.45 -13.08
C SER A 37 23.41 -2.90 -12.62
N LEU A 38 24.46 -3.51 -12.06
CA LEU A 38 24.38 -4.79 -11.35
C LEU A 38 23.61 -4.56 -10.04
N ILE A 39 22.29 -4.50 -10.14
CA ILE A 39 21.42 -4.52 -8.97
C ILE A 39 21.11 -6.00 -8.70
N GLU A 40 21.61 -6.51 -7.59
CA GLU A 40 21.19 -7.81 -7.06
C GLU A 40 20.14 -7.57 -5.97
N SER A 41 18.93 -8.06 -6.19
CA SER A 41 17.85 -8.02 -5.19
C SER A 41 17.84 -9.34 -4.43
N ILE A 42 18.07 -9.28 -3.11
CA ILE A 42 17.91 -10.43 -2.23
C ILE A 42 16.58 -10.25 -1.50
N TYR A 43 15.64 -11.15 -1.78
CA TYR A 43 14.37 -11.22 -1.05
C TYR A 43 14.52 -12.19 0.10
N VAL A 44 14.24 -11.72 1.31
CA VAL A 44 14.21 -12.55 2.50
C VAL A 44 12.76 -12.67 2.93
N ASP A 45 12.28 -13.91 3.04
CA ASP A 45 10.99 -14.17 3.66
C ASP A 45 11.11 -13.85 5.16
N SER A 46 10.77 -12.62 5.55
CA SER A 46 10.71 -12.22 6.95
C SER A 46 9.29 -12.41 7.46
N SER A 47 9.12 -13.20 8.51
CA SER A 47 7.84 -13.37 9.23
C SER A 47 7.19 -12.05 9.69
N ASP A 48 7.97 -10.97 9.73
CA ASP A 48 7.54 -9.65 10.20
C ASP A 48 6.96 -8.75 9.09
N ALA A 49 6.96 -9.21 7.83
CA ALA A 49 6.43 -8.42 6.72
C ALA A 49 4.94 -8.07 6.94
N PRO A 50 4.49 -6.84 6.59
CA PRO A 50 3.08 -6.48 6.72
C PRO A 50 2.20 -7.18 5.66
N GLY A 51 1.36 -8.13 6.06
CA GLY A 51 0.38 -8.80 5.17
C GLY A 51 0.99 -9.85 4.24
N GLU A 52 0.42 -10.03 3.04
CA GLU A 52 0.87 -10.97 1.99
C GLU A 52 2.09 -10.46 1.18
N GLY A 53 3.12 -9.95 1.85
CA GLY A 53 4.29 -9.36 1.19
C GLY A 53 5.61 -9.88 1.72
N TYR A 54 6.68 -9.67 0.96
CA TYR A 54 8.05 -10.00 1.31
C TYR A 54 8.84 -8.72 1.58
N CYS A 55 9.71 -8.73 2.60
CA CYS A 55 10.66 -7.66 2.82
C CYS A 55 11.96 -7.97 2.07
N GLY A 56 12.30 -7.12 1.10
CA GLY A 56 13.49 -7.25 0.28
C GLY A 56 14.60 -6.30 0.70
N MET A 57 15.80 -6.63 0.27
CA MET A 57 16.92 -5.71 0.25
C MET A 57 17.47 -5.63 -1.17
N GLU A 58 17.36 -4.45 -1.75
CA GLU A 58 17.96 -4.13 -3.04
C GLU A 58 19.39 -3.63 -2.80
N MET A 59 20.36 -4.33 -3.40
CA MET A 59 21.76 -3.92 -3.40
C MET A 59 22.14 -3.39 -4.77
N ASP A 60 22.38 -2.09 -4.84
CA ASP A 60 23.06 -1.49 -5.98
C ASP A 60 24.57 -1.70 -5.81
N LEU A 61 25.14 -2.64 -6.56
CA LEU A 61 26.56 -2.97 -6.50
C LEU A 61 27.44 -1.87 -7.13
N SER A 62 26.87 -0.93 -7.89
CA SER A 62 27.59 0.18 -8.49
C SER A 62 27.82 1.34 -7.49
N HIS A 63 26.87 1.53 -6.57
CA HIS A 63 26.91 2.60 -5.57
C HIS A 63 27.01 2.09 -4.13
N PHE A 64 27.11 0.76 -3.92
CA PHE A 64 27.00 0.11 -2.61
C PHE A 64 25.81 0.60 -1.78
N SER A 65 24.76 1.05 -2.46
CA SER A 65 23.55 1.55 -1.81
C SER A 65 22.65 0.38 -1.49
N ARG A 66 22.18 0.37 -0.24
CA ARG A 66 21.30 -0.64 0.29
C ARG A 66 19.96 0.01 0.54
N ARG A 67 18.95 -0.35 -0.24
CA ARG A 67 17.58 0.09 0.01
C ARG A 67 16.76 -1.11 0.43
N SER A 68 16.17 -1.03 1.62
CA SER A 68 15.12 -1.98 1.96
C SER A 68 13.90 -1.64 1.13
N THR A 69 13.36 -2.65 0.49
CA THR A 69 12.17 -2.56 -0.34
C THR A 69 11.13 -3.52 0.19
N PHE A 70 9.89 -3.27 -0.19
CA PHE A 70 8.79 -4.16 0.14
C PHE A 70 8.15 -4.65 -1.14
N VAL A 71 8.06 -5.95 -1.26
CA VAL A 71 7.69 -6.61 -2.50
C VAL A 71 6.42 -7.38 -2.28
N LYS A 72 5.39 -7.05 -3.04
CA LYS A 72 4.17 -7.85 -3.11
C LYS A 72 4.15 -8.62 -4.41
N LYS A 73 3.71 -9.87 -4.31
CA LYS A 73 3.53 -10.75 -5.45
C LYS A 73 2.07 -10.69 -5.91
N LEU A 74 1.85 -10.75 -7.22
CA LEU A 74 0.54 -10.82 -7.85
C LEU A 74 0.59 -11.83 -9.00
N ASP A 75 -0.42 -12.68 -9.11
CA ASP A 75 -0.50 -13.63 -10.21
C ASP A 75 -0.88 -12.94 -11.52
N LEU A 76 -0.31 -13.37 -12.66
CA LEU A 76 -0.64 -12.76 -13.95
C LEU A 76 -2.11 -12.94 -14.34
N ASP A 77 -2.80 -13.93 -13.78
CA ASP A 77 -4.21 -14.18 -14.05
C ASP A 77 -5.12 -13.14 -13.37
N ASP A 78 -4.60 -12.43 -12.37
CA ASP A 78 -5.30 -11.33 -11.69
C ASP A 78 -5.18 -9.99 -12.45
N VAL A 79 -4.39 -9.94 -13.52
CA VAL A 79 -4.22 -8.75 -14.34
C VAL A 79 -5.49 -8.51 -15.15
N ASN A 80 -6.00 -7.28 -15.09
CA ASN A 80 -7.08 -6.91 -15.99
C ASN A 80 -6.52 -6.65 -17.40
N ALA A 81 -7.05 -7.29 -18.43
CA ALA A 81 -6.64 -7.05 -19.82
C ALA A 81 -6.87 -5.59 -20.28
N ASP A 82 -7.78 -4.88 -19.59
CA ASP A 82 -8.05 -3.45 -19.78
C ASP A 82 -7.20 -2.53 -18.86
N SER A 83 -6.31 -3.09 -18.03
CA SER A 83 -5.43 -2.29 -17.19
C SER A 83 -4.53 -1.45 -18.08
N GLY A 84 -4.60 -0.13 -17.91
CA GLY A 84 -3.79 0.80 -18.68
C GLY A 84 -2.33 0.81 -18.23
N PHE A 85 -1.76 2.00 -18.18
CA PHE A 85 -0.37 2.23 -17.83
C PHE A 85 -0.13 2.08 -16.32
N VAL A 86 0.98 1.43 -15.94
CA VAL A 86 1.48 1.44 -14.55
C VAL A 86 2.49 2.56 -14.40
N GLN A 87 2.24 3.49 -13.49
CA GLN A 87 3.11 4.64 -13.26
C GLN A 87 3.73 4.59 -11.85
N LEU A 88 5.03 4.87 -11.75
CA LEU A 88 5.68 5.08 -10.46
C LEU A 88 5.05 6.26 -9.71
N THR A 89 4.95 6.15 -8.39
CA THR A 89 4.27 7.17 -7.59
C THR A 89 5.27 7.96 -6.74
N SER A 90 4.93 9.22 -6.46
CA SER A 90 5.68 10.05 -5.52
C SER A 90 4.71 10.96 -4.77
N HIS A 91 4.27 10.52 -3.60
CA HIS A 91 3.35 11.25 -2.75
C HIS A 91 3.60 10.92 -1.26
N PRO A 92 3.55 11.90 -0.33
CA PRO A 92 3.83 11.67 1.08
C PRO A 92 2.84 10.74 1.79
N ASN A 93 1.62 10.60 1.26
CA ASN A 93 0.59 9.71 1.81
C ASN A 93 0.34 8.44 1.00
N LEU A 94 1.25 8.08 0.10
CA LEU A 94 1.27 6.79 -0.56
C LEU A 94 2.51 6.02 -0.13
N LEU A 95 2.38 4.69 -0.04
CA LEU A 95 3.53 3.81 -0.04
C LEU A 95 4.00 3.74 -1.48
N ASN A 96 5.06 4.47 -1.78
CA ASN A 96 5.39 4.77 -3.17
C ASN A 96 5.81 3.53 -3.95
N LEU A 97 5.21 3.36 -5.12
CA LEU A 97 5.56 2.34 -6.11
C LEU A 97 6.88 2.72 -6.77
N MET A 98 7.89 1.89 -6.57
CA MET A 98 9.27 2.11 -7.03
C MET A 98 9.58 1.36 -8.32
N ASP A 99 9.06 0.14 -8.48
CA ASP A 99 9.27 -0.68 -9.67
C ASP A 99 8.19 -1.78 -9.79
N VAL A 100 7.98 -2.27 -11.02
CA VAL A 100 7.16 -3.46 -11.29
C VAL A 100 7.92 -4.37 -12.24
N SER A 101 8.08 -5.63 -11.85
CA SER A 101 8.80 -6.62 -12.64
C SER A 101 7.98 -7.90 -12.81
N ILE A 102 8.25 -8.65 -13.88
CA ILE A 102 7.52 -9.88 -14.20
C ILE A 102 8.53 -11.02 -14.30
N SER A 103 8.25 -12.14 -13.62
CA SER A 103 9.08 -13.33 -13.67
C SER A 103 8.22 -14.58 -13.53
N LYS A 104 8.47 -15.61 -14.35
CA LYS A 104 7.83 -16.94 -14.27
C LYS A 104 6.31 -16.93 -14.07
N ASN A 105 5.61 -16.06 -14.81
CA ASN A 105 4.15 -15.87 -14.77
C ASN A 105 3.60 -15.16 -13.51
N GLU A 106 4.47 -14.46 -12.79
CA GLU A 106 4.15 -13.72 -11.57
C GLU A 106 4.62 -12.27 -11.74
N ILE A 107 3.87 -11.32 -11.18
CA ILE A 107 4.22 -9.91 -11.09
C ILE A 107 4.77 -9.64 -9.69
N TYR A 108 5.88 -8.94 -9.63
CA TYR A 108 6.52 -8.45 -8.42
C TYR A 108 6.41 -6.93 -8.40
N ILE A 109 5.72 -6.42 -7.39
CA ILE A 109 5.43 -5.00 -7.22
C ILE A 109 6.29 -4.49 -6.07
N ASN A 110 7.26 -3.64 -6.39
CA ASN A 110 8.26 -3.12 -5.47
C ASN A 110 7.87 -1.74 -4.96
N TYR A 111 7.74 -1.62 -3.65
CA TYR A 111 7.42 -0.39 -2.94
C TYR A 111 8.61 0.08 -2.09
N GLU A 112 8.55 1.34 -1.65
CA GLU A 112 9.37 1.81 -0.53
C GLU A 112 9.10 1.00 0.74
N ARG A 113 10.00 1.10 1.73
CA ARG A 113 9.87 0.35 2.99
C ARG A 113 8.56 0.76 3.71
N PRO A 114 7.65 -0.16 4.02
CA PRO A 114 6.49 0.11 4.83
C PRO A 114 6.90 0.28 6.29
N GLY A 115 6.08 0.99 7.04
CA GLY A 115 6.09 0.89 8.49
C GLY A 115 5.14 -0.20 9.00
N ILE A 116 4.51 0.04 10.15
CA ILE A 116 3.51 -0.87 10.73
C ILE A 116 2.12 -0.62 10.12
N SER A 117 1.35 -1.68 9.82
CA SER A 117 -0.05 -1.53 9.40
C SER A 117 -0.94 -1.06 10.55
N LEU A 118 -1.99 -0.28 10.26
CA LEU A 118 -2.94 0.15 11.28
C LEU A 118 -3.64 -1.03 11.96
N SER A 119 -3.83 -2.15 11.26
CA SER A 119 -4.38 -3.38 11.83
C SER A 119 -3.49 -4.06 12.88
N LYS A 120 -2.17 -3.92 12.76
CA LYS A 120 -1.21 -4.33 13.78
C LYS A 120 -1.12 -3.27 14.89
N LEU A 121 -1.12 -1.99 14.52
CA LEU A 121 -1.02 -0.88 15.48
C LEU A 121 -2.21 -0.81 16.45
N GLN A 122 -3.43 -1.10 16.00
CA GLN A 122 -4.64 -1.10 16.84
C GLN A 122 -4.64 -2.17 17.95
N GLN A 123 -3.69 -3.13 17.92
CA GLN A 123 -3.54 -4.11 18.99
C GLN A 123 -2.93 -3.48 20.26
N TYR A 124 -2.38 -2.28 20.12
CA TYR A 124 -1.84 -1.47 21.20
C TYR A 124 -2.85 -0.36 21.54
N ASP A 125 -3.07 -0.12 22.84
CA ASP A 125 -3.97 0.93 23.34
C ASP A 125 -3.30 2.33 23.27
N ILE A 126 -2.83 2.69 22.07
CA ILE A 126 -2.08 3.92 21.79
C ILE A 126 -2.76 4.80 20.73
N ILE A 127 -3.85 4.32 20.13
CA ILE A 127 -4.60 5.06 19.11
C ILE A 127 -5.74 5.82 19.79
N ASP A 128 -5.60 7.14 19.87
CA ASP A 128 -6.64 8.03 20.40
C ASP A 128 -7.43 8.73 19.27
N ARG A 129 -8.44 9.54 19.65
CA ARG A 129 -9.29 10.25 18.68
C ARG A 129 -8.51 11.25 17.82
N ILE A 130 -7.46 11.86 18.37
CA ILE A 130 -6.60 12.81 17.67
C ILE A 130 -5.79 12.07 16.59
N THR A 131 -5.25 10.91 16.96
CA THR A 131 -4.55 9.99 16.06
C THR A 131 -5.47 9.57 14.93
N VAL A 132 -6.71 9.13 15.21
CA VAL A 132 -7.66 8.74 14.16
C VAL A 132 -8.00 9.92 13.22
N ALA A 133 -8.29 11.10 13.77
CA ALA A 133 -8.56 12.29 12.94
C ALA A 133 -7.38 12.61 12.00
N THR A 134 -6.16 12.47 12.51
CA THR A 134 -4.93 12.71 11.75
C THR A 134 -4.72 11.66 10.66
N ILE A 135 -4.88 10.38 10.99
CA ILE A 135 -4.81 9.26 10.04
C ILE A 135 -5.81 9.47 8.91
N CYS A 136 -7.10 9.65 9.23
CA CYS A 136 -8.15 9.80 8.23
C CYS A 136 -7.88 11.01 7.31
N LYS A 137 -7.41 12.14 7.86
CA LYS A 137 -7.05 13.31 7.05
C LYS A 137 -5.91 13.02 6.06
N LYS A 138 -4.85 12.35 6.51
CA LYS A 138 -3.71 11.96 5.67
C LYS A 138 -4.11 10.94 4.60
N VAL A 139 -4.98 9.97 4.95
CA VAL A 139 -5.56 9.02 3.99
C VAL A 139 -6.39 9.75 2.93
N ILE A 140 -7.22 10.73 3.32
CA ILE A 140 -7.99 11.52 2.35
C ILE A 140 -7.06 12.28 1.38
N HIS A 141 -5.96 12.86 1.87
CA HIS A 141 -4.98 13.51 0.99
C HIS A 141 -4.35 12.54 -0.02
N GLY A 142 -3.93 11.35 0.43
CA GLY A 142 -3.42 10.32 -0.47
C GLY A 142 -4.47 9.87 -1.49
N LEU A 143 -5.72 9.69 -1.06
CA LEU A 143 -6.80 9.23 -1.91
C LEU A 143 -7.23 10.28 -2.95
N ILE A 144 -7.17 11.58 -2.62
CA ILE A 144 -7.35 12.67 -3.60
C ILE A 144 -6.32 12.53 -4.72
N TYR A 145 -5.04 12.29 -4.41
CA TYR A 145 -4.03 12.07 -5.44
C TYR A 145 -4.34 10.83 -6.29
N VAL A 146 -4.76 9.72 -5.67
CA VAL A 146 -5.13 8.49 -6.39
C VAL A 146 -6.31 8.74 -7.35
N HIS A 147 -7.34 9.45 -6.92
CA HIS A 147 -8.54 9.70 -7.73
C HIS A 147 -8.33 10.80 -8.78
N ASP A 148 -7.68 11.91 -8.43
CA ASP A 148 -7.58 13.08 -9.30
C ASP A 148 -6.36 13.01 -10.24
N VAL A 149 -5.24 12.45 -9.78
CA VAL A 149 -3.97 12.40 -10.55
C VAL A 149 -3.79 11.04 -11.23
N LEU A 150 -3.93 9.94 -10.48
CA LEU A 150 -3.80 8.59 -11.06
C LEU A 150 -5.07 8.14 -11.78
N ASN A 151 -6.22 8.78 -11.50
CA ASN A 151 -7.50 8.51 -12.14
C ASN A 151 -7.94 7.04 -12.05
N ILE A 152 -7.68 6.41 -10.91
CA ILE A 152 -8.09 5.05 -10.56
C ILE A 152 -8.83 5.04 -9.22
N PRO A 153 -9.77 4.12 -8.97
CA PRO A 153 -10.14 3.78 -7.60
C PRO A 153 -9.02 2.98 -6.92
N HIS A 154 -8.86 3.13 -5.61
CA HIS A 154 -7.99 2.26 -4.83
C HIS A 154 -8.59 0.83 -4.76
N GLY A 155 -9.88 0.70 -4.45
CA GLY A 155 -10.66 -0.53 -4.55
C GLY A 155 -10.44 -1.54 -3.41
N ASN A 156 -9.33 -1.45 -2.66
CA ASN A 156 -9.06 -2.31 -1.49
C ASN A 156 -8.52 -1.53 -0.28
N LEU A 157 -9.17 -0.42 0.08
CA LEU A 157 -8.72 0.47 1.17
C LEU A 157 -9.22 -0.07 2.53
N HIS A 158 -8.31 -0.45 3.44
CA HIS A 158 -8.60 -0.90 4.80
C HIS A 158 -7.35 -0.78 5.70
N CYS A 159 -7.50 -1.06 7.01
CA CYS A 159 -6.44 -0.87 8.02
C CYS A 159 -5.15 -1.69 7.78
N ASP A 160 -5.19 -2.81 7.05
CA ASP A 160 -3.98 -3.59 6.74
C ASP A 160 -3.15 -2.96 5.61
N ASN A 161 -3.79 -2.13 4.79
CA ASN A 161 -3.22 -1.43 3.64
C ASN A 161 -2.93 0.05 3.94
N ILE A 162 -2.93 0.44 5.21
CA ILE A 162 -2.48 1.76 5.64
C ILE A 162 -1.36 1.56 6.65
N TYR A 163 -0.23 2.22 6.40
CA TYR A 163 0.99 2.06 7.17
C TYR A 163 1.36 3.35 7.88
N LEU A 164 1.92 3.21 9.09
CA LEU A 164 2.58 4.26 9.86
C LEU A 164 4.08 3.96 9.88
N ASN A 165 4.93 4.85 9.38
CA ASN A 165 6.39 4.73 9.45
C ASN A 165 7.01 5.49 10.64
N GLU A 166 8.33 5.34 10.78
CA GLU A 166 9.12 5.97 11.86
C GLU A 166 9.13 7.49 11.81
N GLU A 167 8.95 8.08 10.62
CA GLU A 167 8.83 9.51 10.43
C GLU A 167 7.44 10.08 10.79
N GLY A 168 6.51 9.23 11.24
CA GLY A 168 5.15 9.65 11.56
C GLY A 168 4.27 9.92 10.33
N GLU A 169 4.63 9.37 9.17
CA GLU A 169 3.87 9.46 7.93
C GLU A 169 2.84 8.33 7.84
N ILE A 170 1.65 8.69 7.36
CA ILE A 170 0.58 7.74 7.06
C ILE A 170 0.56 7.49 5.55
N LYS A 171 0.79 6.26 5.15
CA LYS A 171 0.99 5.83 3.75
C LYS A 171 -0.04 4.78 3.33
N ILE A 172 -0.72 5.02 2.22
CA ILE A 172 -1.66 4.07 1.59
C ILE A 172 -0.88 3.08 0.73
N GLY A 173 -1.04 1.79 1.01
CA GLY A 173 -0.44 0.68 0.28
C GLY A 173 -1.17 0.30 -1.00
N ASP A 174 -0.68 -0.76 -1.66
CA ASP A 174 -1.37 -1.48 -2.74
C ASP A 174 -1.75 -0.70 -4.00
N ILE A 175 -1.24 0.52 -4.18
CA ILE A 175 -1.52 1.35 -5.36
C ILE A 175 -1.14 0.66 -6.67
N GLY A 176 -0.01 -0.06 -6.70
CA GLY A 176 0.40 -0.82 -7.88
C GLY A 176 -0.57 -1.95 -8.21
N LYS A 177 -1.10 -2.63 -7.18
CA LYS A 177 -2.14 -3.65 -7.35
C LYS A 177 -3.43 -3.02 -7.88
N SER A 178 -3.83 -1.86 -7.35
CA SER A 178 -4.96 -1.09 -7.87
C SER A 178 -4.77 -0.77 -9.35
N MET A 179 -3.62 -0.23 -9.78
CA MET A 179 -3.36 0.08 -11.19
C MET A 179 -3.50 -1.14 -12.12
N ILE A 180 -2.98 -2.29 -11.69
CA ILE A 180 -2.95 -3.53 -12.47
C ILE A 180 -4.33 -4.22 -12.52
N GLN A 181 -5.10 -4.15 -11.43
CA GLN A 181 -6.38 -4.84 -11.31
C GLN A 181 -7.60 -3.97 -11.66
N THR A 182 -7.42 -2.65 -11.82
CA THR A 182 -8.52 -1.69 -12.00
C THR A 182 -9.41 -2.09 -13.17
N ARG A 183 -10.70 -2.26 -12.88
CA ARG A 183 -11.77 -2.36 -13.88
C ARG A 183 -12.23 -0.96 -14.26
N LYS A 184 -12.66 -0.73 -15.51
CA LYS A 184 -13.10 0.59 -16.04
C LYS A 184 -14.19 1.31 -15.22
N THR A 185 -14.81 0.63 -14.25
CA THR A 185 -15.76 1.24 -13.32
C THR A 185 -15.02 2.02 -12.22
N LYS A 186 -15.12 3.35 -12.25
CA LYS A 186 -14.62 4.26 -11.22
C LYS A 186 -15.49 4.21 -9.95
N ASP A 187 -15.55 3.07 -9.26
CA ASP A 187 -16.31 2.97 -8.01
C ASP A 187 -15.53 3.59 -6.84
N VAL A 188 -15.32 4.90 -6.95
CA VAL A 188 -14.71 5.79 -5.97
C VAL A 188 -15.52 5.82 -4.67
N SER A 189 -16.83 5.54 -4.74
CA SER A 189 -17.70 5.46 -3.57
C SER A 189 -17.25 4.44 -2.54
N ARG A 190 -16.70 3.29 -2.97
CA ARG A 190 -16.15 2.30 -2.02
C ARG A 190 -14.98 2.85 -1.23
N ASP A 191 -14.10 3.63 -1.87
CA ASP A 191 -12.94 4.20 -1.18
C ASP A 191 -13.35 5.30 -0.19
N VAL A 192 -14.35 6.12 -0.55
CA VAL A 192 -14.90 7.13 0.38
C VAL A 192 -15.52 6.44 1.60
N LYS A 193 -16.30 5.38 1.38
CA LYS A 193 -16.90 4.61 2.48
C LYS A 193 -15.85 3.98 3.39
N ALA A 194 -14.78 3.43 2.81
CA ALA A 194 -13.70 2.80 3.56
C ALA A 194 -13.05 3.75 4.58
N ILE A 195 -13.02 5.07 4.32
CA ILE A 195 -12.50 6.05 5.30
C ILE A 195 -13.34 6.05 6.57
N TYR A 196 -14.68 5.96 6.46
CA TYR A 196 -15.56 5.87 7.62
C TYR A 196 -15.40 4.54 8.33
N ASP A 197 -15.29 3.43 7.58
CA ASP A 197 -15.08 2.09 8.15
C ASP A 197 -13.76 2.01 8.94
N ILE A 198 -12.68 2.60 8.41
CA ILE A 198 -11.38 2.73 9.11
C ILE A 198 -11.55 3.56 10.38
N ALA A 199 -12.21 4.71 10.31
CA ALA A 199 -12.41 5.56 11.47
C ALA A 199 -13.23 4.85 12.56
N GLU A 200 -14.33 4.20 12.19
CA GLU A 200 -15.20 3.46 13.11
C GLU A 200 -14.42 2.34 13.81
N ARG A 201 -13.66 1.55 13.05
CA ARG A 201 -12.81 0.48 13.59
C ARG A 201 -11.78 0.99 14.59
N LEU A 202 -11.06 2.07 14.25
CA LEU A 202 -10.00 2.60 15.12
C LEU A 202 -10.54 3.34 16.34
N LEU A 203 -11.70 3.99 16.24
CA LEU A 203 -12.29 4.73 17.36
C LEU A 203 -12.92 3.83 18.42
N ASN A 204 -13.22 2.57 18.08
CA ASN A 204 -13.86 1.59 18.96
C ASN A 204 -15.00 2.21 19.81
N LEU A 205 -15.96 2.84 19.12
CA LEU A 205 -16.94 3.75 19.73
C LEU A 205 -17.93 3.08 20.72
N ASP A 206 -17.88 1.76 20.84
CA ASP A 206 -18.69 0.97 21.76
C ASP A 206 -18.07 0.83 23.17
N GLY A 207 -16.80 1.25 23.35
CA GLY A 207 -16.14 1.31 24.65
C GLY A 207 -16.75 2.34 25.62
N ASN A 208 -16.47 2.18 26.92
CA ASN A 208 -16.97 3.03 28.03
C ASN A 208 -16.29 4.42 28.10
N SER A 209 -16.04 5.03 26.94
CA SER A 209 -15.33 6.31 26.79
C SER A 209 -16.17 7.52 27.22
N ASP A 210 -15.53 8.67 27.41
CA ASP A 210 -16.17 9.96 27.70
C ASP A 210 -17.05 10.43 26.52
N LYS A 211 -18.28 9.89 26.48
CA LYS A 211 -19.32 10.17 25.47
C LYS A 211 -19.82 11.63 25.50
N ARG A 212 -19.39 12.42 26.48
CA ARG A 212 -19.78 13.84 26.63
C ARG A 212 -18.73 14.80 26.07
N SER A 213 -17.50 14.34 25.83
CA SER A 213 -16.48 15.19 25.22
C SER A 213 -16.85 15.64 23.81
N VAL A 214 -16.51 16.88 23.46
CA VAL A 214 -16.71 17.42 22.11
C VAL A 214 -16.03 16.55 21.07
N SER A 215 -14.80 16.08 21.35
CA SER A 215 -14.06 15.18 20.47
C SER A 215 -14.80 13.87 20.16
N TRP A 216 -15.53 13.30 21.13
CA TRP A 216 -16.34 12.11 20.91
C TRP A 216 -17.57 12.41 20.04
N VAL A 217 -18.25 13.53 20.28
CA VAL A 217 -19.40 13.94 19.47
C VAL A 217 -18.99 14.17 18.01
N LEU A 218 -17.86 14.83 17.79
CA LEU A 218 -17.31 15.06 16.46
C LEU A 218 -16.96 13.74 15.74
N ALA A 219 -16.29 12.82 16.44
CA ALA A 219 -15.99 11.49 15.95
C ALA A 219 -17.25 10.70 15.59
N LYS A 220 -18.25 10.67 16.49
CA LYS A 220 -19.51 9.93 16.26
C LYS A 220 -20.35 10.53 15.13
N ASN A 221 -20.30 11.84 14.93
CA ASN A 221 -20.94 12.50 13.80
C ASN A 221 -20.24 12.14 12.48
N PHE A 222 -18.91 12.14 12.48
CA PHE A 222 -18.11 11.78 11.31
C PHE A 222 -18.45 10.38 10.77
N VAL A 223 -18.38 9.34 11.60
CA VAL A 223 -18.68 7.95 11.16
C VAL A 223 -20.15 7.73 10.76
N LYS A 224 -21.07 8.62 11.18
CA LYS A 224 -22.49 8.56 10.80
C LYS A 224 -22.83 9.40 9.57
N THR A 225 -21.85 10.10 9.00
CA THR A 225 -22.06 10.93 7.83
C THR A 225 -22.42 10.04 6.63
N THR A 226 -23.33 10.51 5.78
CA THR A 226 -23.84 9.74 4.63
C THR A 226 -22.84 9.68 3.48
N ASP A 227 -22.89 8.57 2.74
CA ASP A 227 -22.12 8.35 1.51
C ASP A 227 -22.45 9.38 0.41
N GLY A 228 -21.54 9.55 -0.56
CA GLY A 228 -21.75 10.37 -1.76
C GLY A 228 -21.19 11.80 -1.70
N ILE A 229 -20.45 12.14 -0.65
CA ILE A 229 -19.74 13.42 -0.53
C ILE A 229 -18.34 13.29 -1.16
N SER A 230 -17.89 14.32 -1.89
CA SER A 230 -16.51 14.40 -2.43
C SER A 230 -15.46 14.42 -1.32
N LEU A 231 -14.26 13.89 -1.57
CA LEU A 231 -13.14 13.90 -0.61
C LEU A 231 -12.73 15.32 -0.16
N GLN A 232 -12.80 16.31 -1.05
CA GLN A 232 -12.48 17.70 -0.75
C GLN A 232 -13.50 18.33 0.23
N THR A 233 -14.77 17.93 0.14
CA THR A 233 -15.80 18.35 1.10
C THR A 233 -15.68 17.57 2.41
N LEU A 234 -15.30 16.29 2.35
CA LEU A 234 -15.05 15.48 3.53
C LEU A 234 -13.96 16.10 4.43
N LEU A 235 -12.87 16.62 3.84
CA LEU A 235 -11.80 17.31 4.58
C LEU A 235 -12.27 18.50 5.43
N LYS A 236 -13.42 19.11 5.10
CA LYS A 236 -13.99 20.24 5.84
C LYS A 236 -14.80 19.80 7.07
N HIS A 237 -14.96 18.50 7.29
CA HIS A 237 -15.71 17.98 8.43
C HIS A 237 -15.05 18.42 9.77
N PRO A 238 -15.82 18.92 10.76
CA PRO A 238 -15.25 19.48 11.99
C PRO A 238 -14.42 18.50 12.83
N PHE A 239 -14.60 17.19 12.64
CA PHE A 239 -13.73 16.17 13.24
C PHE A 239 -12.25 16.39 12.90
N PHE A 240 -11.93 16.87 11.71
CA PHE A 240 -10.54 17.11 11.33
C PHE A 240 -9.90 18.32 12.01
N ASN A 241 -10.66 19.15 12.74
CA ASN A 241 -10.12 20.26 13.51
C ASN A 241 -9.24 19.81 14.69
N ILE A 242 -9.40 18.57 15.16
CA ILE A 242 -8.56 18.02 16.23
C ILE A 242 -7.31 17.33 15.71
N SER A 243 -7.17 17.15 14.38
CA SER A 243 -6.00 16.52 13.76
C SER A 243 -4.72 17.29 14.04
N GLN A 244 -3.60 16.57 14.13
CA GLN A 244 -2.26 17.10 14.35
C GLN A 244 -1.37 16.87 13.13
N ASP A 245 -0.11 17.27 13.25
CA ASP A 245 0.91 17.06 12.23
C ASP A 245 1.60 15.68 12.34
N SER A 246 2.59 15.46 11.48
CA SER A 246 3.35 14.21 11.48
C SER A 246 4.22 14.04 12.75
N ALA A 247 4.59 15.12 13.45
CA ALA A 247 5.41 15.02 14.66
C ALA A 247 4.62 14.39 15.81
N TYR A 248 3.33 14.72 15.94
CA TYR A 248 2.44 14.05 16.89
C TYR A 248 2.34 12.55 16.61
N ILE A 249 2.22 12.16 15.33
CA ILE A 249 2.13 10.76 14.92
C ILE A 249 3.48 10.03 15.11
N ALA A 250 4.61 10.71 14.92
CA ALA A 250 5.92 10.16 15.24
C ALA A 250 6.04 9.79 16.73
N CYS A 251 5.42 10.55 17.64
CA CYS A 251 5.36 10.16 19.05
C CYS A 251 4.61 8.83 19.26
N ILE A 252 3.55 8.55 18.50
CA ILE A 252 2.84 7.27 18.55
C ILE A 252 3.76 6.13 18.10
N TRP A 253 4.58 6.36 17.07
CA TRP A 253 5.59 5.40 16.64
C TRP A 253 6.65 5.11 17.71
N GLU A 254 7.13 6.13 18.41
CA GLU A 254 8.10 5.95 19.50
C GLU A 254 7.52 5.12 20.65
N VAL A 255 6.28 5.38 21.04
CA VAL A 255 5.58 4.59 22.07
C VAL A 255 5.43 3.13 21.61
N TYR A 256 5.01 2.91 20.36
CA TYR A 256 4.94 1.58 19.77
C TYR A 256 6.30 0.86 19.82
N SER A 257 7.37 1.53 19.39
CA SER A 257 8.73 0.98 19.34
C SER A 257 9.25 0.62 20.74
N PHE A 258 8.91 1.43 21.74
CA PHE A 258 9.20 1.14 23.14
C PHE A 258 8.48 -0.13 23.61
N ILE A 259 7.18 -0.26 23.34
CA ILE A 259 6.38 -1.45 23.71
C ILE A 259 6.94 -2.72 23.04
N GLN A 260 7.31 -2.65 21.76
CA GLN A 260 7.94 -3.77 21.05
C GLN A 260 9.23 -4.23 21.72
N THR A 261 10.05 -3.27 22.15
CA THR A 261 11.34 -3.57 22.78
C THR A 261 11.13 -4.28 24.12
N GLN A 262 10.17 -3.83 24.93
CA GLN A 262 9.83 -4.49 26.21
C GLN A 262 9.33 -5.92 26.00
N ASN A 263 8.38 -6.12 25.08
CA ASN A 263 7.82 -7.46 24.81
C ASN A 263 8.89 -8.46 24.33
N LYS A 264 9.90 -8.01 23.59
CA LYS A 264 11.04 -8.84 23.17
C LYS A 264 11.95 -9.23 24.33
N VAL A 265 12.14 -8.34 25.31
CA VAL A 265 12.95 -8.60 26.51
C VAL A 265 12.24 -9.59 27.43
N GLU A 266 10.92 -9.50 27.57
CA GLU A 266 10.12 -10.40 28.43
C GLU A 266 9.94 -11.81 27.83
N SER A 267 10.18 -11.97 26.53
CA SER A 267 10.06 -13.25 25.82
C SER A 267 11.38 -14.05 25.76
N GLN A 268 12.44 -13.59 26.42
CA GLN A 268 13.76 -14.23 26.54
C GLN A 268 14.00 -14.74 27.97
#